data_AF-A0A1G2UW81-F1
#
_entry.id   AF-A0A1G2UW81-F1
#
_cell.length_a   1.000
_cell.length_b   1.000
_cell.length_c   1.000
_cell.angle_alpha   90.00
_cell.angle_beta   90.00
_cell.angle_gamma   90.00
#
_symmetry.space_group_name_H-M   'P 1'
#
loop_
_entity.id
_entity.type
_entity.pdbx_description
1 polymer ?
#
loop_
_entity_poly.entity_id
_entity_poly.type
_entity_poly.pdbx_seq_one_letter_code
_entity_poly.pdbx_strand_id
1 'polypeptide(L)' 'MNNSDTKLNYIIEQKILEFFGDPDSFSVVRKDFIKKMKDRLNLKKQKLISHKQVLKKYGLN' A
#
# COMPACT_ATOMS: atom_id res chain seq x y z
N MET A 1 -19.85 -2.31 11.62
CA MET A 1 -18.57 -2.27 12.35
C MET A 1 -18.74 -1.26 13.48
N ASN A 2 -18.50 -1.65 14.72
CA ASN A 2 -18.71 -0.80 15.89
C ASN A 2 -17.68 0.34 15.91
N ASN A 3 -18.16 1.56 16.12
CA ASN A 3 -17.36 2.79 16.06
C ASN A 3 -16.22 2.84 17.11
N SER A 4 -16.34 2.04 18.17
CA SER A 4 -15.34 1.84 19.22
C SER A 4 -14.07 1.17 18.70
N ASP A 5 -14.22 0.16 17.85
CA ASP A 5 -13.12 -0.69 17.39
C ASP A 5 -12.24 0.09 16.41
N THR A 6 -12.87 0.91 15.57
CA THR A 6 -12.19 1.83 14.66
C THR A 6 -11.35 2.85 15.41
N LYS A 7 -11.87 3.39 16.52
CA LYS A 7 -11.16 4.38 17.35
C LYS A 7 -9.96 3.76 18.07
N LEU A 8 -10.11 2.55 18.59
CA LEU A 8 -9.01 1.83 19.23
C LEU A 8 -7.90 1.50 18.23
N ASN A 9 -8.26 1.00 17.05
CA ASN A 9 -7.30 0.70 15.98
C ASN A 9 -6.53 1.95 15.54
N TYR A 10 -7.23 3.09 15.41
CA TYR A 10 -6.59 4.36 15.10
C TYR A 10 -5.58 4.78 16.17
N ILE A 11 -5.91 4.63 17.46
CA ILE A 11 -5.00 4.95 18.56
C ILE A 11 -3.77 4.03 18.52
N ILE A 12 -3.96 2.73 18.27
CA ILE A 12 -2.87 1.76 18.15
C ILE A 12 -1.94 2.15 17.00
N GLU A 13 -2.49 2.46 15.82
CA GLU A 13 -1.71 2.87 14.64
C GLU A 13 -0.88 4.12 14.92
N GLN A 14 -1.47 5.16 15.53
CA GLN A 14 -0.75 6.37 15.91
C GLN A 14 0.40 6.07 16.88
N LYS A 15 0.19 5.20 17.88
CA LYS A 15 1.25 4.82 18.83
C LYS A 15 2.38 4.04 18.19
N ILE A 16 2.08 3.19 17.21
CA ILE A 16 3.08 2.48 16.42
C ILE A 16 3.93 3.49 15.61
N LEU A 17 3.28 4.43 14.92
CA LEU A 17 3.98 5.46 14.13
C LEU A 17 4.81 6.42 14.99
N GLU A 18 4.32 6.79 16.18
CA GLU A 18 5.08 7.60 17.14
C GLU A 18 6.35 6.88 17.62
N PHE A 19 6.27 5.56 17.86
CA PHE A 19 7.37 4.80 18.44
C PHE A 19 8.40 4.36 17.40
N PHE A 20 7.95 3.88 16.24
CA PHE A 20 8.82 3.35 15.18
C PHE A 20 9.13 4.37 14.09
N GLY A 21 8.45 5.51 14.09
CA GLY A 21 8.45 6.46 12.99
C GLY A 21 7.57 6.00 11.84
N ASP A 22 7.34 6.90 10.89
CA ASP A 22 6.74 6.54 9.61
C ASP A 22 7.79 5.76 8.78
N PRO A 23 7.58 4.46 8.49
CA PRO A 23 8.53 3.67 7.70
C PRO A 23 8.72 4.23 6.28
N ASP A 24 7.75 5.01 5.80
CA ASP A 24 7.77 5.65 4.49
C ASP A 24 8.34 7.08 4.54
N SER A 25 8.75 7.59 5.72
CA SER A 25 9.28 8.95 5.86
C SER A 25 10.53 9.24 5.01
N PHE A 26 11.30 8.19 4.68
CA PHE A 26 12.48 8.29 3.79
C PHE A 26 12.14 8.04 2.31
N SER A 27 10.90 7.69 2.00
CA SER A 27 10.42 7.49 0.65
C SER A 27 10.13 8.85 0.00
N VAL A 28 11.18 9.54 -0.43
CA VAL A 28 11.01 10.67 -1.36
C VAL A 28 10.54 10.09 -2.69
N VAL A 29 9.22 10.01 -2.86
CA VAL A 29 8.61 9.49 -4.08
C VAL A 29 9.02 10.39 -5.23
N ARG A 30 9.94 9.88 -6.07
CA ARG A 30 10.49 10.67 -7.17
C ARG A 30 9.38 11.08 -8.14
N LYS A 31 9.43 12.32 -8.63
CA LYS A 31 8.39 12.88 -9.51
C LYS A 31 8.19 12.07 -10.80
N ASP A 32 9.25 11.44 -11.31
CA ASP A 32 9.21 10.54 -12.47
C ASP A 32 8.44 9.25 -12.18
N PHE A 33 8.55 8.70 -10.96
CA PHE A 33 7.77 7.56 -10.50
C PHE A 33 6.27 7.90 -10.43
N ILE A 34 5.92 9.06 -9.86
CA ILE A 34 4.53 9.54 -9.80
C ILE A 34 3.95 9.70 -11.21
N LYS A 35 4.71 10.30 -12.13
CA LYS A 35 4.29 10.47 -13.53
C LYS A 35 4.00 9.11 -14.19
N LYS A 36 4.93 8.15 -14.07
CA LYS A 36 4.73 6.78 -14.60
C LYS A 36 3.53 6.08 -13.97
N MET A 37 3.25 6.29 -12.68
CA MET A 37 2.05 5.73 -12.04
C MET A 37 0.78 6.33 -12.61
N LYS A 38 0.70 7.67 -12.75
CA LYS A 38 -0.47 8.34 -13.34
C LYS A 38 -0.71 7.88 -14.77
N ASP A 39 0.34 7.75 -15.58
CA ASP A 39 0.24 7.26 -16.94
C ASP A 39 -0.34 5.84 -16.99
N ARG A 40 0.08 4.95 -16.07
CA ARG A 40 -0.45 3.58 -15.95
C ARG A 40 -1.91 3.54 -15.50
N LEU A 41 -2.28 4.36 -14.53
CA LEU A 41 -3.65 4.42 -14.01
C LEU A 41 -4.65 4.95 -15.06
N ASN A 42 -4.21 5.87 -15.91
CA ASN A 42 -5.00 6.41 -17.01
C ASN A 42 -5.13 5.46 -18.21
N LEU A 43 -4.47 4.29 -18.19
CA LEU A 43 -4.65 3.28 -19.25
C LEU A 43 -6.04 2.66 -19.14
N LYS A 44 -6.81 2.72 -20.23
CA LYS A 44 -8.17 2.15 -20.33
C LYS A 44 -8.25 0.65 -20.04
N LYS A 45 -7.13 -0.09 -20.06
CA LYS A 45 -7.10 -1.52 -19.80
C LYS A 45 -5.97 -1.85 -18.83
N GLN A 46 -6.34 -2.04 -17.57
CA GLN A 46 -5.40 -2.52 -16.56
C GLN A 46 -5.08 -3.99 -16.83
N LYS A 47 -3.80 -4.34 -16.76
CA LYS A 47 -3.37 -5.75 -16.87
C LYS A 47 -3.62 -6.41 -15.53
N LEU A 48 -4.65 -7.25 -15.45
CA LEU A 48 -4.95 -8.04 -14.27
C LEU A 48 -4.16 -9.35 -14.29
N ILE A 49 -3.82 -9.84 -13.10
CA ILE A 49 -3.18 -11.13 -12.88
C ILE A 49 -3.92 -11.86 -11.76
N SER A 50 -4.13 -13.17 -11.89
CA SER A 50 -4.81 -13.93 -10.83
C SER A 50 -3.91 -14.07 -9.60
N HIS A 51 -4.52 -14.14 -8.42
CA HIS A 51 -3.79 -14.35 -7.17
C HIS A 51 -2.92 -15.62 -7.20
N LYS A 52 -3.44 -16.72 -7.76
CA LYS A 52 -2.68 -17.97 -7.97
C LYS A 52 -1.40 -17.77 -8.80
N GLN A 53 -1.47 -16.96 -9.87
CA GLN A 53 -0.30 -16.66 -10.69
C GLN A 53 0.73 -15.81 -9.93
N VAL A 54 0.29 -14.92 -9.04
CA VAL A 54 1.18 -14.13 -8.17
C VAL A 54 1.89 -15.05 -7.17
N LEU A 55 1.14 -15.88 -6.46
CA LEU A 55 1.68 -16.84 -5.48
C LEU A 55 2.77 -17.72 -6.12
N LYS A 56 2.47 -18.34 -7.28
CA LYS A 56 3.44 -19.15 -8.03
C LYS A 56 4.71 -18.38 -8.42
N LYS A 57 4.59 -17.10 -8.79
CA LYS A 57 5.74 -16.26 -9.17
C LYS A 57 6.70 -16.02 -8.00
N TYR A 58 6.17 -15.92 -6.79
CA TYR A 58 6.93 -15.62 -5.57
C TYR A 58 7.24 -16.87 -4.72
N GLY A 59 7.04 -18.07 -5.27
CA GLY A 59 7.42 -19.32 -4.60
C GLY A 59 6.52 -19.70 -3.42
N LEU A 60 5.34 -19.09 -3.33
CA LEU A 60 4.30 -19.44 -2.36
C LEU A 60 3.33 -20.36 -3.12
N ASN A 61 3.33 -21.67 -2.83
CA ASN A 61 2.38 -22.62 -3.41
C ASN A 61 1.59 -23.32 -2.31
#